data_AF-A0A239N1C9-F1
#
_entry.id   AF-A0A239N1C9-F1
#
_cell.length_a   1.000
_cell.length_b   1.000
_cell.length_c   1.000
_cell.angle_alpha   90.00
_cell.angle_beta   90.00
_cell.angle_gamma   90.00
#
_symmetry.space_group_name_H-M   'P 1'
#
loop_
_entity.id
_entity.type
_entity.pdbx_description
1 polymer ?
#
loop_
_entity_poly.entity_id
_entity_poly.type
_entity_poly.pdbx_seq_one_letter_code
_entity_poly.pdbx_strand_id
1 'polypeptide(L)'
;MESADQYSPDDAKGLAQVLVDLVVSVLAQFDAASDAQHRLLHLKALDFIENHLTDPGLTPEGVAAAQSVSLRYLQMLFREQGWTIAGLIRQRRLERCRRELCEDTFRRRSVAAIGARWGFGDAAAFSRAFKRAFGTPPGEYRQRHATR
;
A
#
# COMPACT_ATOMS: atom_id res chain seq x y z
N MET A 1 50.39 -50.95 -4.79
CA MET A 1 49.19 -51.53 -5.44
C MET A 1 48.00 -50.89 -4.74
N GLU A 2 47.61 -49.72 -5.24
CA GLU A 2 46.22 -49.40 -5.70
C GLU A 2 45.54 -48.56 -4.60
N SER A 3 45.02 -47.35 -4.79
CA SER A 3 44.80 -46.52 -5.97
C SER A 3 44.83 -45.07 -5.49
N ALA A 4 45.80 -44.27 -5.96
CA ALA A 4 46.01 -42.90 -5.50
C ALA A 4 45.52 -41.84 -6.50
N ASP A 5 44.85 -42.21 -7.59
CA ASP A 5 44.61 -41.24 -8.66
C ASP A 5 43.33 -41.56 -9.42
N GLN A 6 42.22 -40.92 -9.05
CA GLN A 6 41.08 -40.69 -9.94
C GLN A 6 40.11 -39.72 -9.29
N TYR A 7 40.52 -38.46 -9.22
CA TYR A 7 39.59 -37.35 -9.15
C TYR A 7 39.49 -36.80 -10.57
N SER A 8 38.47 -37.21 -11.31
CA SER A 8 38.29 -36.78 -12.69
C SER A 8 37.96 -35.29 -12.71
N PRO A 9 38.43 -34.50 -13.69
CA PRO A 9 37.99 -33.11 -13.86
C PRO A 9 36.46 -32.97 -13.95
N ASP A 10 35.74 -34.02 -14.35
CA ASP A 10 34.28 -34.06 -14.32
C ASP A 10 33.69 -34.16 -12.89
N ASP A 11 34.37 -34.81 -11.95
CA ASP A 11 33.95 -34.86 -10.54
C ASP A 11 34.09 -33.49 -9.89
N ALA A 12 35.19 -32.79 -10.18
CA ALA A 12 35.41 -31.41 -9.74
C ALA A 12 34.32 -30.46 -10.29
N LYS A 13 33.92 -30.66 -11.56
CA LYS A 13 32.87 -29.88 -12.22
C LYS A 13 31.49 -30.19 -11.65
N GLY A 14 31.18 -31.47 -11.39
CA GLY A 14 29.94 -31.88 -10.74
C GLY A 14 29.80 -31.31 -9.33
N LEU A 15 30.88 -31.34 -8.54
CA LEU A 15 30.90 -30.76 -7.20
C LEU A 15 30.77 -29.23 -7.22
N ALA A 16 31.43 -28.55 -8.18
CA ALA A 16 31.24 -27.12 -8.38
C ALA A 16 29.79 -26.78 -8.73
N GLN A 17 29.14 -27.58 -9.58
CA GLN A 17 27.74 -27.37 -9.94
C GLN A 17 26.80 -27.54 -8.73
N VAL A 18 26.99 -28.58 -7.92
CA VAL A 18 26.19 -28.80 -6.70
C VAL A 18 26.36 -27.65 -5.71
N LEU A 19 27.58 -27.12 -5.55
CA LEU A 19 27.82 -25.95 -4.71
C LEU A 19 27.11 -24.69 -5.23
N VAL A 20 27.15 -24.45 -6.55
CA VAL A 20 26.45 -23.34 -7.19
C VAL A 20 24.94 -23.48 -6.99
N ASP A 21 24.37 -24.67 -7.24
CA ASP A 21 22.94 -24.92 -7.08
C ASP A 21 22.48 -24.73 -5.63
N LEU A 22 23.31 -25.15 -4.66
CA LEU A 22 23.05 -24.92 -3.25
C LEU A 22 23.04 -23.42 -2.91
N VAL A 23 24.04 -22.66 -3.38
CA VAL A 23 24.11 -21.21 -3.18
C VAL A 23 22.90 -20.51 -3.80
N VAL A 24 22.53 -20.86 -5.03
CA VAL A 24 21.36 -20.30 -5.72
C VAL A 24 20.07 -20.61 -4.96
N SER A 25 19.90 -21.85 -4.48
CA SER A 25 18.73 -22.25 -3.68
C SER A 25 18.61 -21.48 -2.37
N VAL A 26 19.73 -21.26 -1.67
CA VAL A 26 19.75 -20.47 -0.44
C VAL A 26 19.39 -19.01 -0.72
N LEU A 27 19.98 -18.39 -1.75
CA LEU A 27 19.67 -17.01 -2.15
C LEU A 27 18.18 -16.86 -2.51
N ALA A 28 17.63 -17.80 -3.28
CA ALA A 28 16.22 -17.79 -3.65
C ALA A 28 15.28 -17.89 -2.43
N GLN A 29 15.66 -18.65 -1.40
CA GLN A 29 14.90 -18.72 -0.15
C GLN A 29 14.96 -17.40 0.64
N PHE A 30 16.12 -16.73 0.68
CA PHE A 30 16.25 -15.42 1.32
C PHE A 30 15.42 -14.35 0.61
N ASP A 31 15.46 -14.31 -0.72
CA ASP A 31 14.65 -13.38 -1.50
C ASP A 31 13.16 -13.63 -1.30
N ALA A 32 12.72 -14.89 -1.33
CA ALA A 32 11.32 -15.24 -1.09
C ALA A 32 10.83 -14.84 0.31
N ALA A 33 11.68 -15.01 1.34
CA ALA A 33 11.37 -14.59 2.70
C ALA A 33 11.31 -13.06 2.84
N SER A 34 12.25 -12.35 2.21
CA SER A 34 12.28 -10.88 2.15
C SER A 34 11.01 -10.33 1.47
N ASP A 35 10.64 -10.88 0.32
CA ASP A 35 9.43 -10.51 -0.42
C ASP A 35 8.15 -10.78 0.38
N ALA A 36 8.09 -11.90 1.10
CA ALA A 36 6.96 -12.20 1.99
C ALA A 36 6.84 -11.17 3.11
N GLN A 37 7.97 -10.78 3.71
CA GLN A 37 8.03 -9.74 4.74
C GLN A 37 7.62 -8.37 4.20
N HIS A 38 8.09 -7.99 3.02
CA HIS A 38 7.70 -6.77 2.32
C HIS A 38 6.20 -6.71 2.06
N ARG A 39 5.62 -7.79 1.53
CA ARG A 39 4.17 -7.91 1.31
C ARG A 39 3.39 -7.81 2.61
N LEU A 40 3.83 -8.49 3.66
CA LEU A 40 3.17 -8.45 4.96
C LEU A 40 3.19 -7.05 5.57
N LEU A 41 4.32 -6.35 5.51
CA LEU A 41 4.44 -4.96 5.96
C LEU A 41 3.52 -4.04 5.16
N HIS A 42 3.45 -4.22 3.85
CA HIS A 42 2.54 -3.44 3.01
C HIS A 42 1.08 -3.65 3.42
N LEU A 43 0.65 -4.90 3.60
CA LEU A 43 -0.72 -5.22 4.04
C LEU A 43 -1.04 -4.64 5.41
N LYS A 44 -0.12 -4.75 6.38
CA LYS A 44 -0.31 -4.14 7.71
C LYS A 44 -0.41 -2.63 7.65
N ALA A 45 0.40 -1.97 6.81
CA ALA A 45 0.33 -0.54 6.61
C ALA A 45 -1.01 -0.12 5.96
N LEU A 46 -1.51 -0.89 4.98
CA LEU A 46 -2.82 -0.66 4.38
C LEU A 46 -3.96 -0.81 5.40
N ASP A 47 -3.94 -1.88 6.19
CA ASP A 47 -4.93 -2.11 7.24
C ASP A 47 -4.92 -0.99 8.28
N PHE A 48 -3.73 -0.58 8.73
CA PHE A 48 -3.58 0.55 9.64
C PHE A 48 -4.16 1.84 9.04
N ILE A 49 -3.88 2.13 7.77
CA ILE A 49 -4.43 3.30 7.07
C ILE A 49 -5.96 3.23 7.05
N GLU A 50 -6.56 2.11 6.63
CA GLU A 50 -8.01 1.93 6.54
C GLU A 50 -8.71 2.14 7.89
N ASN A 51 -8.11 1.62 8.97
CA ASN A 51 -8.64 1.73 10.33
C ASN A 51 -8.54 3.16 10.91
N HIS A 52 -7.66 4.00 10.38
CA HIS A 52 -7.42 5.36 10.86
C HIS A 52 -7.81 6.46 9.85
N LEU A 53 -8.54 6.13 8.78
CA LEU A 53 -8.86 7.10 7.72
C LEU A 53 -9.59 8.35 8.20
N THR A 54 -10.39 8.26 9.26
CA THR A 54 -11.15 9.38 9.84
C THR A 54 -10.30 10.30 10.70
N ASP A 55 -9.09 9.87 11.12
CA ASP A 55 -8.20 10.69 11.92
C ASP A 55 -7.54 11.77 11.04
N PRO A 56 -7.83 13.07 11.23
CA PRO A 56 -7.19 14.13 10.47
C PRO A 56 -5.66 14.19 10.66
N GLY A 57 -5.15 13.65 11.78
CA GLY A 57 -3.73 13.54 12.11
C GLY A 57 -3.01 12.35 11.47
N LEU A 58 -3.68 11.51 10.66
CA LEU A 58 -3.05 10.39 9.97
C LEU A 58 -2.01 10.89 8.95
N THR A 59 -0.73 10.73 9.28
CA THR A 59 0.41 11.09 8.44
C THR A 59 1.22 9.86 8.02
N PRO A 60 2.00 9.92 6.91
CA PRO A 60 2.95 8.87 6.55
C PRO A 60 3.92 8.50 7.67
N GLU A 61 4.36 9.49 8.46
CA GLU A 61 5.20 9.33 9.64
C GLU A 61 4.51 8.47 10.69
N GLY A 62 3.22 8.74 10.97
CA GLY A 62 2.43 7.96 11.92
C GLY A 62 2.25 6.51 11.49
N VAL A 63 2.03 6.26 10.19
CA VAL A 63 1.95 4.89 9.64
C VAL A 63 3.29 4.16 9.81
N ALA A 64 4.41 4.82 9.51
CA ALA A 64 5.74 4.22 9.66
C ALA A 64 6.06 3.89 11.12
N ALA A 65 5.75 4.82 12.04
CA ALA A 65 5.92 4.62 13.47
C ALA A 65 5.10 3.43 14.00
N ALA A 66 3.85 3.29 13.57
CA ALA A 66 2.98 2.18 13.95
C ALA A 66 3.49 0.81 13.50
N GLN A 67 4.26 0.76 12.41
CA GLN A 67 4.87 -0.48 11.90
C GLN A 67 6.34 -0.65 12.34
N SER A 68 6.85 0.24 13.20
CA SER A 68 8.25 0.24 13.68
C SER A 68 9.30 0.22 12.55
N VAL A 69 9.00 0.89 11.44
CA VAL A 69 9.93 1.03 10.30
C VAL A 69 10.27 2.48 10.04
N SER A 70 11.40 2.71 9.36
CA SER A 70 11.73 4.06 8.90
C SER A 70 10.72 4.54 7.86
N LEU A 71 10.39 5.84 7.88
CA LEU A 71 9.54 6.46 6.86
C LEU A 71 10.11 6.25 5.45
N ARG A 72 11.43 6.39 5.30
CA ARG A 72 12.12 6.19 4.02
C ARG A 72 11.85 4.81 3.45
N TYR A 73 11.97 3.77 4.28
CA TYR A 73 11.75 2.39 3.87
C TYR A 73 10.28 2.15 3.50
N LEU A 74 9.34 2.64 4.31
CA LEU A 74 7.92 2.53 3.99
C LEU A 74 7.57 3.26 2.69
N GLN A 75 8.12 4.45 2.46
CA GLN A 75 7.92 5.19 1.22
C GLN A 75 8.51 4.47 0.00
N MET A 76 9.67 3.82 0.14
CA MET A 76 10.26 2.99 -0.93
C MET A 76 9.30 1.85 -1.30
N LEU A 77 8.81 1.11 -0.30
CA LEU A 77 7.88 0.00 -0.48
C LEU A 77 6.58 0.43 -1.20
N PHE A 78 6.03 1.59 -0.85
CA PHE A 78 4.83 2.11 -1.53
C PHE A 78 5.12 2.64 -2.94
N ARG A 79 6.31 3.21 -3.17
CA ARG A 79 6.73 3.68 -4.50
C ARG A 79 6.90 2.53 -5.49
N GLU A 80 7.40 1.38 -5.05
CA GLU A 80 7.47 0.17 -5.87
C GLU A 80 6.08 -0.28 -6.35
N GLN A 81 5.04 0.00 -5.56
CA GLN A 81 3.64 -0.24 -5.91
C GLN A 81 2.99 0.91 -6.71
N GLY A 82 3.74 1.97 -7.04
CA GLY A 82 3.25 3.13 -7.79
C GLY A 82 2.50 4.17 -6.96
N TRP A 83 2.50 4.05 -5.63
CA TRP A 83 1.73 4.93 -4.75
C TRP A 83 2.62 5.75 -3.81
N THR A 84 2.10 6.90 -3.40
CA THR A 84 2.61 7.60 -2.21
C THR A 84 1.63 7.36 -1.07
N ILE A 85 2.13 7.21 0.16
CA ILE A 85 1.27 6.96 1.33
C ILE A 85 0.23 8.07 1.50
N ALA A 86 0.64 9.34 1.42
CA ALA A 86 -0.27 10.48 1.50
C ALA A 86 -1.27 10.53 0.34
N GLY A 87 -0.85 10.15 -0.87
CA GLY A 87 -1.73 10.04 -2.03
C GLY A 87 -2.78 8.95 -1.84
N LEU A 88 -2.38 7.79 -1.34
CA LEU A 88 -3.27 6.68 -1.03
C LEU A 88 -4.28 7.05 0.05
N ILE A 89 -3.85 7.63 1.19
CA ILE A 89 -4.74 8.10 2.26
C ILE A 89 -5.79 9.05 1.67
N ARG A 90 -5.36 10.02 0.86
CA ARG A 90 -6.27 10.97 0.22
C ARG A 90 -7.26 10.26 -0.71
N GLN A 91 -6.81 9.33 -1.54
CA GLN A 91 -7.68 8.57 -2.43
C GLN A 91 -8.70 7.74 -1.67
N ARG A 92 -8.26 7.02 -0.64
CA ARG A 92 -9.16 6.22 0.21
C ARG A 92 -10.21 7.08 0.89
N ARG A 93 -9.83 8.23 1.45
CA ARG A 93 -10.79 9.21 2.00
C ARG A 93 -11.81 9.66 0.95
N LEU A 94 -11.37 9.96 -0.26
CA LEU A 94 -12.25 10.35 -1.37
C LEU A 94 -13.22 9.22 -1.77
N GLU A 95 -12.76 7.97 -1.85
CA GLU A 95 -13.59 6.80 -2.12
C GLU A 95 -14.65 6.59 -1.03
N ARG A 96 -14.28 6.77 0.25
CA ARG A 96 -15.21 6.69 1.38
C ARG A 96 -16.25 7.81 1.33
N CYS A 97 -15.84 9.05 1.04
CA CYS A 97 -16.76 10.17 0.80
C CYS A 97 -17.73 9.86 -0.35
N ARG A 98 -17.22 9.33 -1.46
CA ARG A 98 -18.03 8.97 -2.64
C ARG A 98 -19.13 7.99 -2.27
N ARG A 99 -18.81 6.97 -1.48
CA ARG A 99 -19.79 5.98 -1.01
C ARG A 99 -20.88 6.65 -0.14
N GLU A 100 -20.49 7.44 0.85
CA GLU A 100 -21.47 8.15 1.70
C GLU A 100 -22.32 9.16 0.92
N LEU A 101 -21.79 9.75 -0.16
CA LEU A 101 -22.55 10.66 -1.01
C LEU A 101 -23.67 9.95 -1.80
N CYS A 102 -23.54 8.64 -2.05
CA CYS A 102 -24.55 7.84 -2.75
C CYS A 102 -25.54 7.15 -1.80
N GLU A 103 -25.26 7.12 -0.50
CA GLU A 103 -26.11 6.43 0.48
C GLU A 103 -27.25 7.35 0.99
N ASP A 104 -28.48 6.85 0.95
CA ASP A 104 -29.67 7.63 1.33
C ASP A 104 -29.67 8.06 2.80
N THR A 105 -29.09 7.22 3.68
CA THR A 105 -28.90 7.50 5.11
C THR A 105 -28.16 8.81 5.36
N PHE A 106 -27.29 9.24 4.42
CA PHE A 106 -26.48 10.44 4.56
C PHE A 106 -27.00 11.65 3.78
N ARG A 107 -28.18 11.58 3.15
CA ARG A 107 -28.76 12.71 2.38
C ARG A 107 -28.86 14.01 3.17
N ARG A 108 -29.21 13.92 4.46
CA ARG A 108 -29.36 15.08 5.35
C ARG A 108 -28.04 15.72 5.75
N ARG A 109 -26.90 15.02 5.58
CA ARG A 109 -25.58 15.57 5.92
C ARG A 109 -25.07 16.45 4.78
N SER A 110 -24.52 17.61 5.10
CA SER A 110 -23.89 18.46 4.09
C SER A 110 -22.65 17.77 3.50
N VAL A 111 -22.33 18.11 2.25
CA VAL A 111 -21.14 17.62 1.56
C VAL A 111 -19.85 17.99 2.32
N ALA A 112 -19.83 19.19 2.91
CA ALA A 112 -18.72 19.65 3.76
C ALA A 112 -18.59 18.80 5.04
N ALA A 113 -19.70 18.42 5.68
CA ALA A 113 -19.68 17.57 6.87
C ALA A 113 -19.17 16.15 6.57
N ILE A 114 -19.51 15.60 5.40
CA ILE A 114 -18.94 14.32 4.94
C ILE A 114 -17.42 14.46 4.76
N GLY A 115 -16.96 15.50 4.05
CA GLY A 115 -15.53 15.77 3.89
C GLY A 115 -14.79 15.90 5.22
N ALA A 116 -15.33 16.68 6.16
CA ALA A 116 -14.75 16.87 7.49
C ALA A 116 -14.61 15.56 8.28
N ARG A 117 -15.64 14.69 8.23
CA ARG A 117 -15.62 13.38 8.90
C ARG A 117 -14.48 12.48 8.42
N TRP A 118 -14.15 12.57 7.13
CA TRP A 118 -13.06 11.80 6.53
C TRP A 118 -11.72 12.56 6.55
N GLY A 119 -11.57 13.58 7.40
CA GLY A 119 -10.31 14.26 7.64
C GLY A 119 -9.94 15.34 6.62
N PHE A 120 -10.90 15.89 5.86
CA PHE A 120 -10.67 17.10 5.07
C PHE A 120 -11.03 18.36 5.87
N GLY A 121 -10.02 19.15 6.26
CA GLY A 121 -10.22 20.38 7.05
C GLY A 121 -10.83 21.55 6.28
N ASP A 122 -10.77 21.54 4.94
CA ASP A 122 -11.28 22.61 4.07
C ASP A 122 -12.23 22.02 3.02
N ALA A 123 -13.48 22.50 3.00
CA ALA A 123 -14.53 22.06 2.08
C ALA A 123 -14.25 22.43 0.61
N ALA A 124 -13.59 23.56 0.34
CA ALA A 124 -13.18 23.97 -0.99
C ALA A 124 -12.00 23.11 -1.47
N ALA A 125 -11.03 22.83 -0.61
CA ALA A 125 -9.93 21.90 -0.92
C ALA A 125 -10.46 20.49 -1.20
N PHE A 126 -11.40 20.00 -0.38
CA PHE A 126 -12.10 18.74 -0.61
C PHE A 126 -12.83 18.73 -1.95
N SER A 127 -13.63 19.76 -2.26
CA SER A 127 -14.40 19.81 -3.50
C SER A 127 -13.51 19.80 -4.74
N ARG A 128 -12.37 20.51 -4.71
CA ARG A 128 -11.36 20.48 -5.78
C ARG A 128 -10.73 19.09 -5.91
N ALA A 129 -10.34 18.47 -4.80
CA ALA A 129 -9.73 17.13 -4.80
C ALA A 129 -10.71 16.06 -5.30
N PHE A 130 -11.98 16.13 -4.88
CA PHE A 130 -13.04 15.23 -5.30
C PHE A 130 -13.34 15.37 -6.80
N LYS A 131 -13.50 16.60 -7.30
CA LYS A 131 -13.69 16.86 -8.74
C LYS A 131 -12.51 16.34 -9.56
N ARG A 132 -11.27 16.52 -9.08
CA ARG A 132 -10.08 16.00 -9.78
C ARG A 132 -10.07 14.47 -9.84
N ALA A 133 -10.57 13.78 -8.82
CA ALA A 133 -10.58 12.33 -8.75
C ALA A 133 -11.75 11.69 -9.51
N PHE A 134 -12.93 12.31 -9.50
CA PHE A 134 -14.18 11.71 -10.02
C PHE A 134 -14.85 12.52 -11.15
N GLY A 135 -14.20 13.57 -11.65
CA GLY A 135 -14.67 14.40 -12.76
C GLY A 135 -15.79 15.39 -12.42
N THR A 136 -16.55 15.16 -11.35
CA THR A 136 -17.69 16.01 -10.95
C THR A 136 -17.56 16.48 -9.50
N PRO A 137 -18.05 17.70 -9.17
CA PRO A 137 -18.11 18.16 -7.79
C PRO A 137 -18.99 17.24 -6.92
N PRO A 138 -18.68 17.11 -5.61
CA PRO A 138 -19.37 16.16 -4.74
C PRO A 138 -20.87 16.45 -4.55
N GLY A 139 -21.30 17.70 -4.61
CA GLY A 139 -22.72 18.07 -4.56
C GLY A 139 -23.50 17.63 -5.81
N GLU A 140 -22.92 17.84 -6.99
CA GLU A 140 -23.50 17.38 -8.25
C GLU A 140 -23.49 15.84 -8.34
N TYR A 141 -22.41 15.21 -7.89
CA TYR A 141 -22.29 13.76 -7.80
C TYR A 141 -23.42 13.15 -6.95
N ARG A 142 -23.72 13.74 -5.79
CA ARG A 142 -24.86 13.34 -4.96
C ARG A 142 -26.19 13.48 -5.69
N GLN A 143 -26.43 14.60 -6.39
CA GLN A 143 -27.70 14.81 -7.10
C GLN A 143 -27.91 13.77 -8.21
N ARG A 144 -26.85 13.39 -8.92
CA ARG A 144 -26.90 12.37 -9.98
C ARG A 144 -27.18 10.96 -9.44
N HIS A 145 -26.74 10.67 -8.22
CA HIS A 145 -26.89 9.35 -7.57
C HIS A 145 -27.99 9.29 -6.52
N ALA A 146 -28.69 10.39 -6.26
CA ALA A 146 -29.86 10.42 -5.40
C ALA A 146 -31.01 9.71 -6.13
N THR A 147 -31.18 8.40 -5.87
CA THR A 147 -32.33 7.63 -6.35
C THR A 147 -33.63 8.35 -5.97
N ARG A 148 -34.48 8.62 -6.95
CA ARG A 148 -35.70 9.40 -6.76
C ARG A 148 -36.70 8.67 -5.88
#